data_AF-A0A401NHR9-F1
#
_entry.id   AF-A0A401NHR9-F1
#
_cell.length_a   1.000
_cell.length_b   1.000
_cell.length_c   1.000
_cell.angle_alpha   90.00
_cell.angle_beta   90.00
_cell.angle_gamma   90.00
#
_symmetry.space_group_name_H-M   'P 1'
#
loop_
_entity.id
_entity.type
_entity.pdbx_description
1 polymer ?
#
loop_
_entity_poly.entity_id
_entity_poly.type
_entity_poly.pdbx_seq_one_letter_code
_entity_poly.pdbx_strand_id
1 'polypeptide(L)'
;MVLAYSVACVSVSAFSAGIIPADEAEEIMNKLRTLAEQSQQTPGFAMALGNLAHGLAVCGHGKAEDLNNRLLPAWMKILLAEGCPTMHRLAAVNGLVGLVGSESSLIQLKSETIQSSQFQSKMNEVIRAMTQIISFSGVIGLQSNATCALGHLHLTNMSSSQSRTSVPPDFGYLPEKSVIRSATDYIIEAGKKGPERIPPQLVKVLLGPIAGCGNSCQYPPVNWASILSPLMRLNFGEDIQQHCIEIAVTQAQTSQSAAMFLGMWVAPPLVHSLNLETRKYLFTSLASWMKHVPEDKLQIFVEVLAIQYFTTEIRQKSPELCHSVLQGLNETMKVPTQVPHSWSLLCKSVEKIFEMLPNKIQVTELNFYVGIAKCLSELGDNEIDRITQPTKNTIAKATFIRAYLVSQGRVPLLCFNDIIATAVGSSQLGTVTWIMLQSFYQSRLVSHQNTGVIKRMEWLLELMGHIRNVAHGSSPMQNADPKEAVDFLLSIYAAAVAVWSDHTTPLMLGVRASWLPRMEEKSFIDCVQSPFGSSSVDSLSVQQCLHFLPQSILLLLAKDPWKDQTQKFIDWLFTIVESPHEALSLDMLKMIKATLLALRFLPEYRKKAIWTRAYGW
;
A
#
# COMPACT_ATOMS: atom_id res chain seq x y z
N MET A 1 -21.93 -1.97 -51.57
CA MET A 1 -20.53 -1.52 -51.38
C MET A 1 -20.28 -1.05 -49.94
N VAL A 2 -20.98 -0.01 -49.46
CA VAL A 2 -20.85 0.51 -48.07
C VAL A 2 -21.13 -0.57 -47.01
N LEU A 3 -22.19 -1.37 -47.18
CA LEU A 3 -22.54 -2.43 -46.23
C LEU A 3 -21.41 -3.46 -46.05
N ALA A 4 -20.80 -3.93 -47.14
CA ALA A 4 -19.71 -4.91 -47.08
C ALA A 4 -18.48 -4.36 -46.37
N TYR A 5 -18.16 -3.09 -46.63
CA TYR A 5 -17.08 -2.38 -45.95
C TYR A 5 -17.36 -2.22 -44.45
N SER A 6 -18.57 -1.79 -44.07
CA SER A 6 -18.98 -1.68 -42.66
C SER A 6 -18.97 -3.03 -41.95
N VAL A 7 -19.45 -4.09 -42.60
CA VAL A 7 -19.39 -5.46 -42.07
C VAL A 7 -17.94 -5.87 -41.86
N ALA A 8 -17.03 -5.60 -42.80
CA ALA A 8 -15.60 -5.90 -42.62
C ALA A 8 -15.02 -5.17 -41.40
N CYS A 9 -15.20 -3.85 -41.28
CA CYS A 9 -14.67 -3.08 -40.16
C CYS A 9 -15.26 -3.51 -38.82
N VAL A 10 -16.58 -3.67 -38.72
CA VAL A 10 -17.26 -4.10 -37.49
C VAL A 10 -16.84 -5.52 -37.10
N SER A 11 -16.68 -6.43 -38.06
CA SER A 11 -16.26 -7.81 -37.78
C SER A 11 -14.84 -7.87 -37.24
N VAL A 12 -13.92 -7.09 -37.82
CA VAL A 12 -12.54 -7.02 -37.29
C VAL A 12 -12.52 -6.41 -35.90
N SER A 13 -13.26 -5.31 -35.67
CA SER A 13 -13.33 -4.68 -34.35
C SER A 13 -13.99 -5.59 -33.31
N ALA A 14 -15.07 -6.29 -33.67
CA ALA A 14 -15.76 -7.24 -32.81
C ALA A 14 -14.86 -8.44 -32.48
N PHE A 15 -14.11 -8.95 -33.46
CA PHE A 15 -13.14 -10.02 -33.23
C PHE A 15 -11.97 -9.56 -32.34
N SER A 16 -11.42 -8.36 -32.60
CA SER A 16 -10.38 -7.73 -31.79
C SER A 16 -10.81 -7.48 -30.33
N ALA A 17 -12.08 -7.14 -30.13
CA ALA A 17 -12.69 -6.94 -28.82
C ALA A 17 -13.16 -8.26 -28.16
N GLY A 18 -13.04 -9.41 -28.83
CA GLY A 18 -13.47 -10.72 -28.33
C GLY A 18 -14.99 -10.92 -28.27
N ILE A 19 -15.75 -10.13 -29.04
CA ILE A 19 -17.23 -10.20 -29.09
C ILE A 19 -17.70 -11.38 -29.96
N ILE A 20 -16.99 -11.68 -31.05
CA ILE A 20 -17.31 -12.80 -31.95
C ILE A 20 -16.20 -13.87 -31.92
N PRO A 21 -16.55 -15.18 -31.98
CA PRO A 21 -15.59 -16.27 -32.06
C PRO A 21 -14.92 -16.35 -33.44
N ALA A 22 -13.79 -17.08 -33.50
CA ALA A 22 -13.01 -17.26 -34.74
C ALA A 22 -13.82 -17.91 -35.87
N ASP A 23 -14.69 -18.88 -35.55
CA ASP A 23 -15.51 -19.57 -36.55
C ASP A 23 -16.51 -18.63 -37.23
N GLU A 24 -17.10 -17.69 -36.47
CA GLU A 24 -18.04 -16.70 -37.00
C GLU A 24 -17.30 -15.64 -37.84
N ALA A 25 -16.12 -15.20 -37.39
CA ALA A 25 -15.26 -14.32 -38.19
C ALA A 25 -14.81 -14.97 -39.50
N GLU A 26 -14.51 -16.27 -39.48
CA GLU A 26 -14.18 -17.06 -40.67
C GLU A 26 -15.38 -17.18 -41.62
N GLU A 27 -16.59 -17.43 -41.09
CA GLU A 27 -17.81 -17.49 -41.91
C GLU A 27 -18.05 -16.17 -42.65
N ILE A 28 -17.89 -15.03 -41.95
CA ILE A 28 -18.01 -13.69 -42.55
C ILE A 28 -16.94 -13.48 -43.62
N MET A 29 -15.69 -13.89 -43.35
CA MET A 29 -14.58 -13.83 -44.31
C MET A 29 -14.88 -14.67 -45.57
N ASN A 30 -15.39 -15.88 -45.40
CA ASN A 30 -15.74 -16.78 -46.51
C ASN A 30 -16.91 -16.23 -47.34
N LYS A 31 -17.92 -15.63 -46.70
CA LYS A 31 -19.03 -14.94 -47.41
C LYS A 31 -18.55 -13.73 -48.20
N LEU A 32 -17.68 -12.90 -47.62
CA LEU A 32 -17.09 -11.76 -48.33
C LEU A 32 -16.18 -12.20 -49.49
N ARG A 33 -15.47 -13.32 -49.31
CA ARG A 33 -14.67 -13.93 -50.36
C ARG A 33 -15.52 -14.40 -51.54
N THR A 34 -16.60 -15.15 -51.29
CA THR A 34 -17.49 -15.61 -52.38
C THR A 34 -18.14 -14.44 -53.11
N LEU A 35 -18.54 -13.39 -52.39
CA LEU A 35 -19.07 -12.16 -52.99
C LEU A 35 -18.03 -11.43 -53.86
N ALA A 36 -16.78 -11.34 -53.40
CA ALA A 36 -15.70 -10.74 -54.18
C ALA A 36 -15.34 -11.59 -55.42
N GLU A 37 -15.37 -12.91 -55.30
CA GLU A 37 -15.12 -13.85 -56.41
C GLU A 37 -16.25 -13.84 -57.46
N GLN A 38 -17.51 -13.66 -57.04
CA GLN A 38 -18.66 -13.50 -57.94
C GLN A 38 -18.71 -12.12 -58.61
N SER A 39 -18.17 -11.09 -57.94
CA SER A 39 -18.23 -9.68 -58.36
C SER A 39 -16.85 -9.07 -58.54
N GLN A 40 -15.98 -9.73 -59.32
CA GLN A 40 -14.55 -9.41 -59.44
C GLN A 40 -14.23 -8.00 -59.96
N GLN A 41 -15.19 -7.29 -60.54
CA GLN A 41 -15.04 -5.93 -61.05
C GLN A 41 -15.51 -4.85 -60.08
N THR A 42 -15.92 -5.22 -58.85
CA THR A 42 -16.47 -4.28 -57.86
C THR A 42 -15.42 -3.92 -56.81
N PRO A 43 -14.88 -2.68 -56.81
CA PRO A 43 -13.73 -2.35 -55.97
C PRO A 43 -13.97 -2.41 -54.47
N GLY A 44 -15.15 -2.02 -54.01
CA GLY A 44 -15.42 -2.05 -52.56
C GLY A 44 -15.62 -3.45 -51.97
N PHE A 45 -15.93 -4.48 -52.78
CA PHE A 45 -15.87 -5.87 -52.27
C PHE A 45 -14.42 -6.34 -52.12
N ALA A 46 -13.55 -5.99 -53.07
CA ALA A 46 -12.12 -6.27 -52.96
C ALA A 46 -11.50 -5.53 -51.77
N MET A 47 -11.85 -4.25 -51.56
CA MET A 47 -11.40 -3.47 -50.41
C MET A 47 -11.90 -4.04 -49.08
N ALA A 48 -13.18 -4.38 -48.98
CA ALA A 48 -13.76 -4.98 -47.77
C ALA A 48 -13.09 -6.33 -47.44
N LEU A 49 -12.87 -7.19 -48.44
CA LEU A 49 -12.15 -8.44 -48.26
C LEU A 49 -10.69 -8.22 -47.85
N GLY A 50 -10.01 -7.25 -48.46
CA GLY A 50 -8.64 -6.86 -48.11
C GLY A 50 -8.53 -6.40 -46.66
N ASN A 51 -9.42 -5.51 -46.22
CA ASN A 51 -9.47 -5.01 -44.85
C ASN A 51 -9.80 -6.11 -43.84
N LEU A 52 -10.75 -6.99 -44.16
CA LEU A 52 -11.12 -8.10 -43.27
C LEU A 52 -9.97 -9.11 -43.14
N ALA A 53 -9.35 -9.50 -44.26
CA ALA A 53 -8.22 -10.43 -44.25
C ALA A 53 -7.00 -9.85 -43.52
N HIS A 54 -6.67 -8.57 -43.76
CA HIS A 54 -5.60 -7.88 -43.07
C HIS A 54 -5.89 -7.76 -41.56
N GLY A 55 -7.07 -7.27 -41.21
CA GLY A 55 -7.48 -7.02 -39.83
C GLY A 55 -7.54 -8.30 -38.99
N LEU A 56 -8.13 -9.37 -39.52
CA LEU A 56 -8.17 -10.66 -38.83
C LEU A 56 -6.78 -11.30 -38.71
N ALA A 57 -5.92 -11.18 -39.74
CA ALA A 57 -4.55 -11.66 -39.67
C ALA A 57 -3.74 -10.91 -38.59
N VAL A 58 -3.89 -9.58 -38.53
CA VAL A 58 -3.30 -8.71 -37.49
C VAL A 58 -3.79 -9.08 -36.09
N CYS A 59 -5.05 -9.50 -35.96
CA CYS A 59 -5.63 -10.02 -34.72
C CYS A 59 -5.30 -11.50 -34.42
N GLY A 60 -4.45 -12.16 -35.23
CA GLY A 60 -3.96 -13.52 -34.98
C GLY A 60 -4.78 -14.66 -35.59
N HIS A 61 -5.69 -14.39 -36.54
CA HIS A 61 -6.49 -15.42 -37.21
C HIS A 61 -5.69 -16.12 -38.34
N GLY A 62 -5.21 -17.34 -38.09
CA GLY A 62 -4.31 -18.06 -39.00
C GLY A 62 -4.82 -18.25 -40.44
N LYS A 63 -6.10 -18.57 -40.64
CA LYS A 63 -6.66 -18.72 -42.00
C LYS A 63 -6.78 -17.39 -42.76
N ALA A 64 -6.86 -16.27 -42.03
CA ALA A 64 -6.89 -14.95 -42.64
C ALA A 64 -5.48 -14.55 -43.11
N GLU A 65 -4.45 -14.98 -42.39
CA GLU A 65 -3.05 -14.83 -42.81
C GLU A 65 -2.76 -15.63 -44.09
N ASP A 66 -3.22 -16.89 -44.16
CA ASP A 66 -3.14 -17.71 -45.38
C ASP A 66 -3.86 -17.06 -46.56
N LEU A 67 -5.06 -16.51 -46.33
CA LEU A 67 -5.82 -15.82 -47.35
C LEU A 67 -5.11 -14.54 -47.82
N ASN A 68 -4.55 -13.75 -46.89
CA ASN A 68 -3.77 -12.55 -47.20
C ASN A 68 -2.56 -12.89 -48.09
N ASN A 69 -1.81 -13.94 -47.73
CA ASN A 69 -0.66 -14.42 -48.50
C ASN A 69 -1.03 -14.94 -49.91
N ARG A 70 -2.27 -15.41 -50.12
CA ARG A 70 -2.77 -15.83 -51.43
C ARG A 70 -3.32 -14.68 -52.27
N LEU A 71 -4.03 -13.73 -51.65
CA LEU A 71 -4.67 -12.61 -52.34
C LEU A 71 -3.65 -11.59 -52.86
N LEU A 72 -2.59 -11.32 -52.10
CA LEU A 72 -1.54 -10.36 -52.47
C LEU A 72 -0.92 -10.65 -53.85
N PRO A 73 -0.33 -11.83 -54.13
CA PRO A 73 0.24 -12.13 -55.45
C PRO A 73 -0.82 -12.22 -56.55
N ALA A 74 -2.04 -12.69 -56.24
CA ALA A 74 -3.13 -12.78 -57.20
C ALA A 74 -3.58 -11.40 -57.71
N TRP A 75 -3.82 -10.46 -56.79
CA TRP A 75 -4.19 -9.08 -57.14
C TRP A 75 -3.02 -8.30 -57.74
N MET A 76 -1.78 -8.60 -57.36
CA MET A 76 -0.60 -8.03 -58.02
C MET A 76 -0.55 -8.43 -59.51
N LYS A 77 -0.80 -9.70 -59.82
CA LYS A 77 -0.86 -10.21 -61.20
C LYS A 77 -1.99 -9.55 -62.00
N ILE A 78 -3.17 -9.41 -61.40
CA ILE A 78 -4.32 -8.74 -62.05
C ILE A 78 -4.00 -7.27 -62.31
N LEU A 79 -3.41 -6.58 -61.34
CA LEU A 79 -3.06 -5.16 -61.47
C LEU A 79 -2.07 -4.93 -62.61
N LEU A 80 -1.05 -5.78 -62.75
CA LEU A 80 0.02 -5.61 -63.73
C LEU A 80 -0.31 -6.17 -65.13
N ALA A 81 -1.36 -6.98 -65.28
CA ALA A 81 -1.75 -7.55 -66.56
C ALA A 81 -2.41 -6.51 -67.49
N GLU A 82 -1.79 -6.24 -68.64
CA GLU A 82 -2.28 -5.24 -69.62
C GLU A 82 -3.61 -5.63 -70.29
N GLY A 83 -3.93 -6.92 -70.37
CA GLY A 83 -5.17 -7.43 -70.96
C GLY A 83 -6.39 -7.52 -70.02
N CYS A 84 -6.25 -7.16 -68.74
CA CYS A 84 -7.36 -7.24 -67.79
C CYS A 84 -8.31 -6.03 -67.90
N PRO A 85 -9.65 -6.23 -67.76
CA PRO A 85 -10.60 -5.11 -67.75
C PRO A 85 -10.25 -4.06 -66.70
N THR A 86 -10.38 -2.77 -67.06
CA THR A 86 -10.02 -1.64 -66.18
C THR A 86 -10.67 -1.73 -64.80
N MET A 87 -11.94 -2.11 -64.72
CA MET A 87 -12.66 -2.26 -63.45
C MET A 87 -12.12 -3.40 -62.57
N HIS A 88 -11.60 -4.47 -63.19
CA HIS A 88 -10.96 -5.57 -62.49
C HIS A 88 -9.60 -5.16 -61.92
N ARG A 89 -8.82 -4.39 -62.69
CA ARG A 89 -7.56 -3.79 -62.24
C ARG A 89 -7.79 -2.78 -61.12
N LEU A 90 -8.86 -1.98 -61.20
CA LEU A 90 -9.24 -1.02 -60.17
C LEU A 90 -9.72 -1.70 -58.88
N ALA A 91 -10.42 -2.84 -58.99
CA ALA A 91 -10.73 -3.66 -57.84
C ALA A 91 -9.48 -4.23 -57.17
N ALA A 92 -8.49 -4.68 -57.96
CA ALA A 92 -7.20 -5.13 -57.42
C ALA A 92 -6.44 -4.00 -56.70
N VAL A 93 -6.43 -2.76 -57.22
CA VAL A 93 -5.83 -1.59 -56.51
C VAL A 93 -6.43 -1.42 -55.12
N ASN A 94 -7.76 -1.36 -55.03
CA ASN A 94 -8.46 -1.13 -53.76
C ASN A 94 -8.32 -2.31 -52.78
N GLY A 95 -8.31 -3.55 -53.30
CA GLY A 95 -8.03 -4.75 -52.51
C GLY A 95 -6.60 -4.77 -51.96
N LEU A 96 -5.59 -4.45 -52.78
CA LEU A 96 -4.19 -4.38 -52.37
C LEU A 96 -3.97 -3.33 -51.28
N VAL A 97 -4.57 -2.14 -51.41
CA VAL A 97 -4.52 -1.09 -50.39
C VAL A 97 -5.18 -1.56 -49.07
N GLY A 98 -6.29 -2.29 -49.14
CA GLY A 98 -6.90 -2.90 -47.95
C GLY A 98 -6.03 -3.98 -47.28
N LEU A 99 -5.32 -4.82 -48.06
CA LEU A 99 -4.41 -5.85 -47.52
C LEU A 99 -3.21 -5.29 -46.76
N VAL A 100 -2.82 -4.06 -47.08
CA VAL A 100 -1.73 -3.34 -46.40
C VAL A 100 -2.26 -2.34 -45.36
N GLY A 101 -3.51 -2.48 -44.92
CA GLY A 101 -4.01 -1.80 -43.73
C GLY A 101 -4.37 -0.32 -43.91
N SER A 102 -4.92 0.07 -45.07
CA SER A 102 -5.32 1.46 -45.33
C SER A 102 -6.34 2.04 -44.35
N GLU A 103 -7.17 1.18 -43.76
CA GLU A 103 -8.22 1.56 -42.81
C GLU A 103 -7.87 1.22 -41.36
N SER A 104 -6.60 0.94 -41.07
CA SER A 104 -6.13 0.57 -39.72
C SER A 104 -6.52 1.60 -38.65
N SER A 105 -6.60 2.88 -39.01
CA SER A 105 -7.06 3.97 -38.14
C SER A 105 -8.54 3.88 -37.76
N LEU A 106 -9.41 3.43 -38.67
CA LEU A 106 -10.86 3.27 -38.41
C LEU A 106 -11.16 2.00 -37.62
N ILE A 107 -10.33 0.96 -37.78
CA ILE A 107 -10.53 -0.35 -37.16
C ILE A 107 -9.88 -0.42 -35.75
N GLN A 108 -9.24 0.64 -35.28
CA GLN A 108 -8.54 0.72 -33.97
C GLN A 108 -7.67 -0.52 -33.69
N LEU A 109 -6.99 -1.02 -34.72
CA LEU A 109 -6.10 -2.16 -34.58
C LEU A 109 -4.91 -1.76 -33.70
N LYS A 110 -4.59 -2.58 -32.69
CA LYS A 110 -3.45 -2.33 -31.80
C LYS A 110 -2.17 -2.31 -32.63
N SER A 111 -1.45 -1.18 -32.58
CA SER A 111 -0.29 -0.77 -33.41
C SER A 111 0.91 -1.73 -33.44
N GLU A 112 0.91 -2.81 -32.65
CA GLU A 112 2.09 -3.65 -32.40
C GLU A 112 2.44 -4.62 -33.54
N THR A 113 1.47 -5.05 -34.36
CA THR A 113 1.69 -6.00 -35.48
C THR A 113 1.94 -5.35 -36.83
N ILE A 114 1.76 -4.02 -36.94
CA ILE A 114 2.06 -3.22 -38.14
C ILE A 114 3.59 -3.08 -38.36
N GLN A 115 4.41 -3.50 -37.39
CA GLN A 115 5.87 -3.35 -37.40
C GLN A 115 6.65 -4.58 -37.89
N SER A 116 5.99 -5.64 -38.36
CA SER A 116 6.72 -6.81 -38.89
C SER A 116 7.46 -6.46 -40.19
N SER A 117 8.71 -6.92 -40.33
CA SER A 117 9.51 -6.74 -41.55
C SER A 117 8.80 -7.29 -42.80
N GLN A 118 8.01 -8.35 -42.62
CA GLN A 118 7.17 -8.93 -43.66
C GLN A 118 6.05 -7.99 -44.10
N PHE A 119 5.38 -7.29 -43.18
CA PHE A 119 4.36 -6.30 -43.52
C PHE A 119 4.95 -5.10 -44.28
N GLN A 120 6.10 -4.59 -43.84
CA GLN A 120 6.81 -3.51 -44.54
C GLN A 120 7.24 -3.91 -45.95
N SER A 121 7.70 -5.15 -46.14
CA SER A 121 8.02 -5.71 -47.46
C SER A 121 6.79 -5.73 -48.37
N LYS A 122 5.65 -6.26 -47.88
CA LYS A 122 4.39 -6.32 -48.64
C LYS A 122 3.89 -4.92 -49.02
N MET A 123 3.97 -3.97 -48.08
CA MET A 123 3.60 -2.58 -48.33
C MET A 123 4.47 -1.93 -49.41
N ASN A 124 5.80 -2.13 -49.35
CA ASN A 124 6.72 -1.61 -50.37
C ASN A 124 6.47 -2.21 -51.75
N GLU A 125 6.11 -3.50 -51.82
CA GLU A 125 5.72 -4.15 -53.08
C GLU A 125 4.45 -3.53 -53.68
N VAL A 126 3.43 -3.28 -52.85
CA VAL A 126 2.18 -2.63 -53.28
C VAL A 126 2.43 -1.20 -53.75
N ILE A 127 3.22 -0.42 -53.01
CA ILE A 127 3.63 0.93 -53.39
C ILE A 127 4.33 0.90 -54.75
N ARG A 128 5.32 0.02 -54.93
CA ARG A 128 6.07 -0.10 -56.19
C ARG A 128 5.16 -0.43 -57.38
N ALA A 129 4.22 -1.34 -57.20
CA ALA A 129 3.27 -1.71 -58.25
C ALA A 129 2.31 -0.57 -58.59
N MET A 130 1.83 0.18 -57.60
CA MET A 130 0.99 1.36 -57.84
C MET A 130 1.77 2.46 -58.55
N THR A 131 3.01 2.73 -58.14
CA THR A 131 3.89 3.69 -58.83
C THR A 131 4.11 3.28 -60.29
N GLN A 132 4.33 2.00 -60.57
CA GLN A 132 4.45 1.50 -61.95
C GLN A 132 3.18 1.77 -62.78
N ILE A 133 2.00 1.53 -62.21
CA ILE A 133 0.72 1.81 -62.90
C ILE A 133 0.53 3.31 -63.12
N ILE A 134 0.86 4.14 -62.15
CA ILE A 134 0.80 5.60 -62.28
C ILE A 134 1.72 6.08 -63.41
N SER A 135 2.95 5.54 -63.49
CA SER A 135 3.94 5.97 -64.49
C SER A 135 3.68 5.43 -65.90
N PHE A 136 3.14 4.21 -66.06
CA PHE A 136 3.15 3.51 -67.35
C PHE A 136 1.75 3.10 -67.88
N SER A 137 0.67 3.21 -67.11
CA SER A 137 -0.67 2.85 -67.59
C SER A 137 -1.22 3.88 -68.59
N GLY A 138 -1.67 3.43 -69.77
CA GLY A 138 -2.39 4.30 -70.72
C GLY A 138 -3.82 4.68 -70.30
N VAL A 139 -4.33 4.13 -69.18
CA VAL A 139 -5.71 4.35 -68.72
C VAL A 139 -5.74 5.38 -67.58
N ILE A 140 -6.18 6.60 -67.89
CA ILE A 140 -6.23 7.75 -66.96
C ILE A 140 -7.04 7.42 -65.69
N GLY A 141 -8.18 6.72 -65.83
CA GLY A 141 -9.01 6.33 -64.70
C GLY A 141 -8.31 5.38 -63.71
N LEU A 142 -7.41 4.53 -64.19
CA LEU A 142 -6.63 3.65 -63.33
C LEU A 142 -5.48 4.42 -62.65
N GLN A 143 -4.82 5.34 -63.36
CA GLN A 143 -3.76 6.19 -62.82
C GLN A 143 -4.27 7.12 -61.71
N SER A 144 -5.44 7.74 -61.90
CA SER A 144 -6.00 8.66 -60.89
C SER A 144 -6.42 7.92 -59.63
N ASN A 145 -7.05 6.75 -59.76
CA ASN A 145 -7.46 5.93 -58.62
C ASN A 145 -6.25 5.32 -57.90
N ALA A 146 -5.22 4.87 -58.62
CA ALA A 146 -3.98 4.40 -58.00
C ALA A 146 -3.27 5.53 -57.23
N THR A 147 -3.22 6.75 -57.78
CA THR A 147 -2.66 7.93 -57.08
C THR A 147 -3.45 8.26 -55.82
N CYS A 148 -4.79 8.24 -55.89
CA CYS A 148 -5.67 8.49 -54.74
C CYS A 148 -5.48 7.44 -53.64
N ALA A 149 -5.47 6.15 -54.02
CA ALA A 149 -5.28 5.05 -53.10
C ALA A 149 -3.88 5.07 -52.43
N LEU A 150 -2.84 5.46 -53.19
CA LEU A 150 -1.49 5.66 -52.66
C LEU A 150 -1.43 6.83 -51.68
N GLY A 151 -2.12 7.94 -51.98
CA GLY A 151 -2.26 9.08 -51.08
C GLY A 151 -2.97 8.70 -49.77
N HIS A 152 -4.04 7.91 -49.86
CA HIS A 152 -4.76 7.39 -48.69
C HIS A 152 -3.86 6.51 -47.82
N LEU A 153 -3.13 5.56 -48.43
CA LEU A 153 -2.17 4.71 -47.74
C LEU A 153 -1.07 5.53 -47.02
N HIS A 154 -0.57 6.58 -47.68
CA HIS A 154 0.44 7.47 -47.09
C HIS A 154 -0.12 8.22 -45.86
N LEU A 155 -1.33 8.75 -45.94
CA LEU A 155 -1.98 9.45 -44.83
C LEU A 155 -2.25 8.53 -43.64
N THR A 156 -2.68 7.30 -43.87
CA THR A 156 -2.89 6.31 -42.78
C THR A 156 -1.56 5.92 -42.11
N ASN A 157 -0.47 5.78 -42.88
CA ASN A 157 0.85 5.51 -42.31
C ASN A 157 1.45 6.71 -41.55
N MET A 158 1.25 7.95 -42.02
CA MET A 158 1.69 9.14 -41.31
C MET A 158 0.89 9.40 -40.02
N SER A 159 -0.42 9.15 -40.03
CA SER A 159 -1.28 9.30 -38.84
C SER A 159 -0.99 8.24 -37.77
N SER A 160 -0.70 6.99 -38.14
CA SER A 160 -0.26 5.96 -37.19
C SER A 160 1.10 6.30 -36.52
N SER A 161 1.97 7.02 -37.23
CA SER A 161 3.29 7.46 -36.75
C SER A 161 3.21 8.53 -35.64
N GLN A 162 2.09 9.26 -35.52
CA GLN A 162 1.87 10.25 -34.46
C GLN A 162 1.44 9.63 -33.11
N SER A 163 1.15 8.32 -33.08
CA SER A 163 0.91 7.54 -31.86
C SER A 163 2.20 6.95 -31.25
N ARG A 164 3.37 7.44 -31.66
CA ARG A 164 4.65 7.08 -31.01
C ARG A 164 4.59 7.51 -29.56
N THR A 165 4.36 6.56 -28.65
CA THR A 165 4.92 6.68 -27.32
C THR A 165 6.41 6.99 -27.50
N SER A 166 6.92 8.01 -26.83
CA SER A 166 8.34 8.42 -26.89
C SER A 166 9.33 7.34 -26.41
N VAL A 167 8.81 6.16 -26.06
CA VAL A 167 9.53 5.02 -25.49
C VAL A 167 9.41 3.81 -26.44
N PRO A 168 10.52 3.08 -26.72
CA PRO A 168 10.49 1.87 -27.54
C PRO A 168 9.53 0.79 -27.01
N PRO A 169 8.86 0.02 -27.90
CA PRO A 169 7.91 -1.02 -27.49
C PRO A 169 8.59 -2.26 -26.87
N ASP A 170 9.85 -2.52 -27.23
CA ASP A 170 10.66 -3.65 -26.81
C ASP A 170 12.15 -3.26 -26.69
N PHE A 171 13.00 -4.23 -26.33
CA PHE A 171 14.45 -4.07 -26.28
C PHE A 171 15.15 -4.34 -27.62
N GLY A 172 14.45 -4.25 -28.76
CA GLY A 172 15.00 -4.52 -30.09
C GLY A 172 16.18 -3.64 -30.48
N TYR A 173 16.34 -2.49 -29.83
CA TYR A 173 17.47 -1.58 -29.99
C TYR A 173 18.76 -2.04 -29.28
N LEU A 174 18.69 -3.03 -28.39
CA LEU A 174 19.86 -3.60 -27.74
C LEU A 174 20.57 -4.61 -28.67
N PRO A 175 21.88 -4.85 -28.49
CA PRO A 175 22.61 -5.86 -29.29
C PRO A 175 21.99 -7.26 -29.19
N GLU A 176 22.14 -8.09 -30.22
CA GLU A 176 21.65 -9.49 -30.23
C GLU A 176 22.26 -10.36 -29.11
N LYS A 177 23.43 -9.95 -28.58
CA LYS A 177 24.07 -10.62 -27.43
C LYS A 177 23.40 -10.31 -26.08
N SER A 178 22.41 -9.41 -26.07
CA SER A 178 21.73 -8.95 -24.86
C SER A 178 20.72 -10.00 -24.39
N VAL A 179 20.97 -10.57 -23.20
CA VAL A 179 20.09 -11.58 -22.60
C VAL A 179 18.70 -11.00 -22.31
N ILE A 180 18.61 -9.74 -21.88
CA ILE A 180 17.32 -9.09 -21.60
C ILE A 180 16.49 -8.90 -22.87
N ARG A 181 17.13 -8.64 -24.02
CA ARG A 181 16.43 -8.57 -25.32
C ARG A 181 15.79 -9.92 -25.64
N SER A 182 16.58 -10.99 -25.67
CA SER A 182 16.07 -12.33 -25.98
C SER A 182 15.00 -12.81 -24.99
N ALA A 183 15.17 -12.50 -23.70
CA ALA A 183 14.19 -12.83 -22.67
C ALA A 183 12.87 -12.08 -22.89
N THR A 184 12.93 -10.77 -23.15
CA THR A 184 11.74 -9.96 -23.42
C THR A 184 11.06 -10.35 -24.73
N ASP A 185 11.80 -10.69 -25.79
CA ASP A 185 11.25 -11.19 -27.04
C ASP A 185 10.42 -12.48 -26.81
N TYR A 186 10.94 -13.40 -25.99
CA TYR A 186 10.22 -14.62 -25.61
C TYR A 186 8.98 -14.32 -24.76
N ILE A 187 9.07 -13.38 -23.82
CA ILE A 187 7.95 -12.96 -22.96
C ILE A 187 6.84 -12.31 -23.81
N ILE A 188 7.19 -11.45 -24.77
CA ILE A 188 6.24 -10.85 -25.71
C ILE A 188 5.55 -11.95 -26.53
N GLU A 189 6.31 -12.94 -26.99
CA GLU A 189 5.75 -14.07 -27.74
C GLU A 189 4.81 -14.93 -26.88
N ALA A 190 5.13 -15.13 -25.60
CA ALA A 190 4.23 -15.74 -24.61
C ALA A 190 2.93 -14.95 -24.47
N GLY A 191 3.02 -13.61 -24.37
CA GLY A 191 1.86 -12.72 -24.34
C GLY A 191 0.97 -12.77 -25.58
N LYS A 192 1.50 -13.21 -26.74
CA LYS A 192 0.74 -13.38 -27.99
C LYS A 192 0.11 -14.77 -28.12
N LYS A 193 0.85 -15.81 -27.75
CA LYS A 193 0.46 -17.22 -27.95
C LYS A 193 -0.33 -17.84 -26.80
N GLY A 194 -0.23 -17.28 -25.60
CA GLY A 194 -0.95 -17.73 -24.42
C GLY A 194 -0.41 -19.01 -23.77
N PRO A 195 -0.97 -19.37 -22.60
CA PRO A 195 -0.48 -20.48 -21.77
C PRO A 195 -0.72 -21.87 -22.38
N GLU A 196 -1.63 -21.98 -23.35
CA GLU A 196 -1.91 -23.22 -24.09
C GLU A 196 -0.75 -23.66 -24.98
N ARG A 197 0.01 -22.68 -25.50
CA ARG A 197 1.14 -22.93 -26.41
C ARG A 197 2.49 -22.75 -25.74
N ILE A 198 2.59 -21.86 -24.75
CA ILE A 198 3.84 -21.59 -24.04
C ILE A 198 3.65 -21.97 -22.56
N PRO A 199 4.39 -22.98 -22.05
CA PRO A 199 4.30 -23.39 -20.65
C PRO A 199 4.60 -22.23 -19.67
N PRO A 200 3.75 -22.01 -18.66
CA PRO A 200 3.96 -20.97 -17.65
C PRO A 200 5.30 -21.07 -16.92
N GLN A 201 5.83 -22.28 -16.70
CA GLN A 201 7.11 -22.48 -16.01
C GLN A 201 8.27 -21.77 -16.73
N LEU A 202 8.26 -21.74 -18.06
CA LEU A 202 9.31 -21.09 -18.85
C LEU A 202 9.22 -19.56 -18.74
N VAL A 203 8.00 -19.01 -18.77
CA VAL A 203 7.77 -17.57 -18.58
C VAL A 203 8.19 -17.16 -17.17
N LYS A 204 7.87 -17.97 -16.15
CA LYS A 204 8.29 -17.74 -14.75
C LYS A 204 9.83 -17.67 -14.61
N VAL A 205 10.56 -18.61 -15.22
CA VAL A 205 12.03 -18.65 -15.16
C VAL A 205 12.66 -17.41 -15.80
N LEU A 206 12.02 -16.83 -16.83
CA LEU A 206 12.50 -15.60 -17.46
C LEU A 206 12.09 -14.33 -16.72
N LEU A 207 10.85 -14.25 -16.21
CA LEU A 207 10.35 -13.08 -15.48
C LEU A 207 11.01 -12.93 -14.11
N GLY A 208 11.28 -14.04 -13.41
CA GLY A 208 11.82 -14.04 -12.05
C GLY A 208 13.11 -13.24 -11.88
N PRO A 209 14.17 -13.51 -12.68
CA PRO A 209 15.39 -12.72 -12.65
C PRO A 209 15.19 -11.26 -13.04
N ILE A 210 14.28 -10.97 -13.98
CA ILE A 210 14.00 -9.58 -14.40
C ILE A 210 13.36 -8.81 -13.24
N ALA A 211 12.39 -9.41 -12.54
CA ALA A 211 11.77 -8.85 -11.35
C ALA A 211 12.77 -8.68 -10.20
N GLY A 212 13.54 -9.73 -9.88
CA GLY A 212 14.52 -9.71 -8.79
C GLY A 212 15.64 -8.68 -8.98
N CYS A 213 16.18 -8.56 -10.20
CA CYS A 213 17.19 -7.56 -10.53
C CYS A 213 16.62 -6.12 -10.58
N GLY A 214 15.31 -5.95 -10.77
CA GLY A 214 14.65 -4.65 -10.79
C GLY A 214 14.81 -3.86 -9.48
N ASN A 215 14.96 -4.55 -8.35
CA ASN A 215 15.24 -3.92 -7.06
C ASN A 215 16.64 -3.29 -6.97
N SER A 216 17.61 -3.82 -7.73
CA SER A 216 19.02 -3.40 -7.67
C SER A 216 19.40 -2.47 -8.84
N CYS A 217 18.74 -2.62 -9.99
CA CYS A 217 19.08 -1.93 -11.22
C CYS A 217 17.83 -1.44 -11.95
N GLN A 218 17.94 -0.26 -12.56
CA GLN A 218 16.92 0.28 -13.44
C GLN A 218 17.21 -0.14 -14.89
N TYR A 219 16.19 -0.57 -15.61
CA TYR A 219 16.36 -1.08 -16.97
C TYR A 219 16.38 0.05 -18.02
N PRO A 220 16.96 -0.21 -19.20
CA PRO A 220 16.86 0.70 -20.33
C PRO A 220 15.38 1.03 -20.69
N PRO A 221 15.10 2.20 -21.29
CA PRO A 221 13.72 2.62 -21.59
C PRO A 221 12.98 1.62 -22.47
N VAL A 222 11.84 1.14 -21.99
CA VAL A 222 10.91 0.26 -22.71
C VAL A 222 9.49 0.52 -22.24
N ASN A 223 8.52 0.24 -23.12
CA ASN A 223 7.12 0.26 -22.77
C ASN A 223 6.76 -1.00 -21.95
N TRP A 224 6.86 -0.91 -20.63
CA TRP A 224 6.52 -2.02 -19.73
C TRP A 224 5.04 -2.41 -19.83
N ALA A 225 4.15 -1.46 -20.14
CA ALA A 225 2.74 -1.73 -20.25
C ALA A 225 2.43 -2.69 -21.43
N SER A 226 3.12 -2.57 -22.56
CA SER A 226 2.94 -3.48 -23.71
C SER A 226 3.45 -4.89 -23.42
N ILE A 227 4.53 -5.02 -22.64
CA ILE A 227 5.11 -6.32 -22.28
C ILE A 227 4.27 -7.03 -21.21
N LEU A 228 3.86 -6.32 -20.16
CA LEU A 228 3.24 -6.92 -18.97
C LEU A 228 1.72 -7.11 -19.10
N SER A 229 1.01 -6.21 -19.80
CA SER A 229 -0.46 -6.28 -19.91
C SER A 229 -0.98 -7.57 -20.55
N PRO A 230 -0.38 -8.11 -21.63
CA PRO A 230 -0.82 -9.39 -22.20
C PRO A 230 -0.68 -10.54 -21.20
N LEU A 231 0.41 -10.59 -20.44
CA LEU A 231 0.66 -11.65 -19.46
C LEU A 231 -0.36 -11.62 -18.32
N MET A 232 -0.73 -10.42 -17.85
CA MET A 232 -1.72 -10.29 -16.78
C MET A 232 -3.15 -10.62 -17.22
N ARG A 233 -3.46 -10.42 -18.51
CA ARG A 233 -4.78 -10.76 -19.09
C ARG A 233 -4.95 -12.24 -19.35
N LEU A 234 -3.85 -12.94 -19.59
CA LEU A 234 -3.82 -14.36 -19.88
C LEU A 234 -3.63 -15.16 -18.59
N ASN A 235 -4.29 -16.31 -18.45
CA ASN A 235 -4.23 -17.13 -17.23
C ASN A 235 -2.93 -17.94 -17.13
N PHE A 236 -1.79 -17.26 -17.06
CA PHE A 236 -0.47 -17.87 -16.85
C PHE A 236 -0.20 -18.30 -15.40
N GLY A 237 -1.08 -17.93 -14.45
CA GLY A 237 -0.98 -18.30 -13.04
C GLY A 237 -0.47 -17.18 -12.15
N GLU A 238 -0.63 -17.37 -10.84
CA GLU A 238 -0.41 -16.33 -9.82
C GLU A 238 1.05 -15.87 -9.73
N ASP A 239 2.01 -16.79 -9.90
CA ASP A 239 3.44 -16.47 -9.85
C ASP A 239 3.82 -15.41 -10.90
N ILE A 240 3.32 -15.55 -12.12
CA ILE A 240 3.66 -14.63 -13.22
C ILE A 240 2.98 -13.27 -13.00
N GLN A 241 1.77 -13.27 -12.44
CA GLN A 241 1.11 -12.03 -12.04
C GLN A 241 1.91 -11.28 -10.98
N GLN A 242 2.43 -11.99 -9.99
CA GLN A 242 3.28 -11.40 -8.94
C GLN A 242 4.54 -10.76 -9.55
N HIS A 243 5.29 -11.48 -10.37
CA HIS A 243 6.52 -10.94 -10.98
C HIS A 243 6.22 -9.75 -11.92
N CYS A 244 5.07 -9.74 -12.62
CA CYS A 244 4.65 -8.59 -13.42
C CYS A 244 4.45 -7.34 -12.55
N ILE A 245 3.80 -7.49 -11.39
CA ILE A 245 3.61 -6.40 -10.44
C ILE A 245 4.93 -5.96 -9.81
N GLU A 246 5.82 -6.89 -9.46
CA GLU A 246 7.16 -6.58 -8.94
C GLU A 246 8.00 -5.74 -9.93
N ILE A 247 7.98 -6.10 -11.23
CA ILE A 247 8.63 -5.31 -12.28
C ILE A 247 7.99 -3.92 -12.37
N ALA A 248 6.66 -3.84 -12.38
CA ALA A 248 5.97 -2.55 -12.47
C ALA A 248 6.31 -1.62 -11.28
N VAL A 249 6.34 -2.17 -10.06
CA VAL A 249 6.71 -1.44 -8.84
C VAL A 249 8.15 -0.94 -8.91
N THR A 250 9.10 -1.80 -9.27
CA THR A 250 10.54 -1.44 -9.29
C THR A 250 10.90 -0.44 -10.38
N GLN A 251 10.19 -0.48 -11.50
CA GLN A 251 10.44 0.40 -12.65
C GLN A 251 9.53 1.64 -12.70
N ALA A 252 8.58 1.79 -11.76
CA ALA A 252 7.65 2.92 -11.73
C ALA A 252 8.37 4.28 -11.63
N GLN A 253 9.53 4.33 -10.97
CA GLN A 253 10.31 5.55 -10.81
C GLN A 253 10.94 6.05 -12.13
N THR A 254 11.37 5.15 -12.99
CA THR A 254 12.13 5.50 -14.22
C THR A 254 11.30 5.41 -15.49
N SER A 255 10.17 4.70 -15.46
CA SER A 255 9.32 4.50 -16.63
C SER A 255 7.86 4.89 -16.35
N GLN A 256 7.40 5.94 -17.04
CA GLN A 256 5.99 6.35 -17.02
C GLN A 256 5.06 5.21 -17.46
N SER A 257 5.50 4.35 -18.39
CA SER A 257 4.68 3.21 -18.83
C SER A 257 4.44 2.18 -17.72
N ALA A 258 5.45 1.94 -16.88
CA ALA A 258 5.33 1.07 -15.71
C ALA A 258 4.42 1.70 -14.64
N ALA A 259 4.58 3.00 -14.38
CA ALA A 259 3.73 3.73 -13.44
C ALA A 259 2.25 3.76 -13.87
N MET A 260 1.97 3.97 -15.17
CA MET A 260 0.61 3.93 -15.71
C MET A 260 0.03 2.51 -15.65
N PHE A 261 0.83 1.48 -15.95
CA PHE A 261 0.42 0.09 -15.80
C PHE A 261 0.07 -0.24 -14.35
N LEU A 262 0.93 0.14 -13.40
CA LEU A 262 0.67 -0.04 -11.98
C LEU A 262 -0.61 0.71 -11.55
N GLY A 263 -0.78 1.95 -12.01
CA GLY A 263 -1.98 2.76 -11.78
C GLY A 263 -3.30 2.09 -12.21
N MET A 264 -3.28 1.29 -13.28
CA MET A 264 -4.44 0.48 -13.67
C MET A 264 -4.68 -0.68 -12.70
N TRP A 265 -3.62 -1.38 -12.30
CA TRP A 265 -3.70 -2.58 -11.46
C TRP A 265 -3.95 -2.31 -9.98
N VAL A 266 -3.75 -1.08 -9.51
CA VAL A 266 -4.14 -0.65 -8.15
C VAL A 266 -5.64 -0.30 -8.03
N ALA A 267 -6.42 -0.38 -9.11
CA ALA A 267 -7.86 -0.19 -9.05
C ALA A 267 -8.56 -1.37 -8.33
N PRO A 268 -9.59 -1.12 -7.48
CA PRO A 268 -10.26 -2.14 -6.67
C PRO A 268 -10.59 -3.48 -7.34
N PRO A 269 -11.27 -3.54 -8.51
CA PRO A 269 -11.64 -4.81 -9.11
C PRO A 269 -10.42 -5.67 -9.50
N LEU A 270 -9.31 -5.02 -9.89
CA LEU A 270 -8.08 -5.69 -10.30
C LEU A 270 -7.21 -6.05 -9.10
N VAL A 271 -7.16 -5.21 -8.06
CA VAL A 271 -6.44 -5.56 -6.83
C VAL A 271 -7.04 -6.80 -6.17
N HIS A 272 -8.38 -6.93 -6.18
CA HIS A 272 -9.06 -8.08 -5.59
C HIS A 272 -8.87 -9.39 -6.37
N SER A 273 -8.53 -9.33 -7.67
CA SER A 273 -8.23 -10.55 -8.45
C SER A 273 -6.81 -11.06 -8.23
N LEU A 274 -5.94 -10.27 -7.58
CA LEU A 274 -4.57 -10.68 -7.25
C LEU A 274 -4.53 -11.62 -6.05
N ASN A 275 -3.53 -12.50 -6.05
CA ASN A 275 -3.26 -13.37 -4.91
C ASN A 275 -2.90 -12.57 -3.63
N LEU A 276 -2.91 -13.26 -2.49
CA LEU A 276 -2.67 -12.63 -1.19
C LEU A 276 -1.25 -12.03 -1.10
N GLU A 277 -0.24 -12.72 -1.63
CA GLU A 277 1.17 -12.31 -1.56
C GLU A 277 1.45 -11.05 -2.38
N THR A 278 0.91 -10.96 -3.59
CA THR A 278 1.02 -9.78 -4.45
C THR A 278 0.33 -8.57 -3.81
N ARG A 279 -0.84 -8.77 -3.19
CA ARG A 279 -1.52 -7.70 -2.44
C ARG A 279 -0.68 -7.21 -1.26
N LYS A 280 -0.08 -8.11 -0.49
CA LYS A 280 0.85 -7.74 0.60
C LYS A 280 2.01 -6.91 0.05
N TYR A 281 2.63 -7.39 -1.03
CA TYR A 281 3.75 -6.72 -1.67
C TYR A 281 3.40 -5.31 -2.15
N LEU A 282 2.23 -5.12 -2.77
CA LEU A 282 1.74 -3.79 -3.19
C LEU A 282 1.64 -2.81 -2.03
N PHE A 283 1.15 -3.28 -0.86
CA PHE A 283 1.07 -2.44 0.33
C PHE A 283 2.44 -2.16 0.93
N THR A 284 3.30 -3.16 1.13
CA THR A 284 4.62 -2.96 1.73
C THR A 284 5.52 -2.10 0.85
N SER A 285 5.40 -2.21 -0.47
CA SER A 285 6.21 -1.43 -1.42
C SER A 285 5.68 -0.02 -1.69
N LEU A 286 4.60 0.43 -1.03
CA LEU A 286 3.93 1.72 -1.29
C LEU A 286 4.91 2.91 -1.39
N ALA A 287 5.91 2.95 -0.52
CA ALA A 287 6.91 4.02 -0.47
C ALA A 287 7.70 4.20 -1.77
N SER A 288 7.89 3.12 -2.54
CA SER A 288 8.71 3.09 -3.76
C SER A 288 8.00 3.68 -4.97
N TRP A 289 6.68 3.51 -5.09
CA TRP A 289 5.94 3.83 -6.31
C TRP A 289 4.87 4.91 -6.15
N MET A 290 4.46 5.24 -4.92
CA MET A 290 3.38 6.20 -4.63
C MET A 290 3.55 7.55 -5.34
N LYS A 291 4.79 8.04 -5.46
CA LYS A 291 5.10 9.35 -6.06
C LYS A 291 4.93 9.39 -7.59
N HIS A 292 4.81 8.24 -8.22
CA HIS A 292 4.87 8.09 -9.68
C HIS A 292 3.51 7.74 -10.31
N VAL A 293 2.55 7.27 -9.51
CA VAL A 293 1.22 6.86 -9.96
C VAL A 293 0.25 8.04 -9.92
N PRO A 294 -0.75 8.11 -10.84
CA PRO A 294 -1.77 9.16 -10.82
C PRO A 294 -2.51 9.28 -9.48
N GLU A 295 -2.75 10.53 -9.07
CA GLU A 295 -3.33 10.90 -7.76
C GLU A 295 -4.72 10.28 -7.54
N ASP A 296 -5.57 10.25 -8.56
CA ASP A 296 -6.92 9.68 -8.49
C ASP A 296 -6.90 8.18 -8.16
N LYS A 297 -5.95 7.44 -8.74
CA LYS A 297 -5.78 6.00 -8.48
C LYS A 297 -5.20 5.76 -7.10
N LEU A 298 -4.21 6.57 -6.71
CA LEU A 298 -3.59 6.49 -5.41
C LEU A 298 -4.58 6.77 -4.28
N GLN A 299 -5.43 7.78 -4.44
CA GLN A 299 -6.45 8.12 -3.45
C GLN A 299 -7.40 6.94 -3.23
N ILE A 300 -7.92 6.31 -4.30
CA ILE A 300 -8.79 5.13 -4.18
C ILE A 300 -8.06 3.98 -3.50
N PHE A 301 -6.80 3.73 -3.85
CA PHE A 301 -6.02 2.63 -3.28
C PHE A 301 -5.77 2.81 -1.76
N VAL A 302 -5.39 4.01 -1.33
CA VAL A 302 -5.03 4.27 0.07
C VAL A 302 -6.26 4.60 0.93
N GLU A 303 -7.15 5.49 0.48
CA GLU A 303 -8.32 5.91 1.28
C GLU A 303 -9.51 4.93 1.23
N VAL A 304 -9.63 4.10 0.19
CA VAL A 304 -10.75 3.17 0.08
C VAL A 304 -10.29 1.75 0.37
N LEU A 305 -9.36 1.21 -0.43
CA LEU A 305 -8.96 -0.19 -0.29
C LEU A 305 -8.20 -0.47 1.00
N ALA A 306 -7.19 0.33 1.34
CA ALA A 306 -6.39 0.08 2.54
C ALA A 306 -7.26 0.17 3.82
N ILE A 307 -8.17 1.13 3.87
CA ILE A 307 -9.13 1.36 4.96
C ILE A 307 -10.14 0.21 5.06
N GLN A 308 -10.64 -0.30 3.93
CA GLN A 308 -11.62 -1.39 3.91
C GLN A 308 -11.13 -2.65 4.65
N TYR A 309 -9.82 -2.94 4.62
CA TYR A 309 -9.25 -4.09 5.33
C TYR A 309 -9.38 -4.00 6.86
N PHE A 310 -9.59 -2.81 7.43
CA PHE A 310 -9.76 -2.61 8.87
C PHE A 310 -11.20 -2.73 9.37
N THR A 311 -12.16 -2.94 8.46
CA THR A 311 -13.53 -3.30 8.83
C THR A 311 -13.54 -4.61 9.63
N THR A 312 -14.45 -4.72 10.60
CA THR A 312 -14.45 -5.80 11.60
C THR A 312 -14.40 -7.19 10.98
N GLU A 313 -15.16 -7.43 9.91
CA GLU A 313 -15.24 -8.75 9.25
C GLU A 313 -13.97 -9.10 8.47
N ILE A 314 -13.37 -8.14 7.77
CA ILE A 314 -12.22 -8.37 6.91
C ILE A 314 -10.94 -8.48 7.74
N ARG A 315 -10.81 -7.65 8.78
CA ARG A 315 -9.67 -7.66 9.70
C ARG A 315 -9.48 -9.03 10.37
N GLN A 316 -10.58 -9.69 10.75
CA GLN A 316 -10.53 -11.03 11.34
C GLN A 316 -10.18 -12.11 10.31
N LYS A 317 -10.63 -11.96 9.05
CA LYS A 317 -10.37 -12.91 7.96
C LYS A 317 -8.95 -12.80 7.39
N SER A 318 -8.33 -11.61 7.42
CA SER A 318 -7.04 -11.37 6.76
C SER A 318 -6.15 -10.41 7.55
N PRO A 319 -5.69 -10.80 8.76
CA PRO A 319 -4.88 -9.93 9.62
C PRO A 319 -3.52 -9.57 9.01
N GLU A 320 -2.99 -10.42 8.15
CA GLU A 320 -1.69 -10.21 7.49
C GLU A 320 -1.72 -9.01 6.53
N LEU A 321 -2.84 -8.77 5.84
CA LEU A 321 -3.00 -7.61 4.98
C LEU A 321 -3.05 -6.30 5.78
N CYS A 322 -3.75 -6.29 6.91
CA CYS A 322 -3.75 -5.14 7.82
C CYS A 322 -2.32 -4.80 8.29
N HIS A 323 -1.50 -5.82 8.56
CA HIS A 323 -0.10 -5.62 8.91
C HIS A 323 0.71 -5.01 7.75
N SER A 324 0.57 -5.57 6.54
CA SER A 324 1.24 -5.04 5.34
C SER A 324 0.83 -3.59 5.03
N VAL A 325 -0.44 -3.23 5.22
CA VAL A 325 -0.92 -1.85 5.08
C VAL A 325 -0.23 -0.92 6.07
N LEU A 326 -0.22 -1.25 7.37
CA LEU A 326 0.43 -0.42 8.39
C LEU A 326 1.94 -0.30 8.17
N GLN A 327 2.59 -1.40 7.78
CA GLN A 327 4.01 -1.39 7.43
C GLN A 327 4.28 -0.46 6.25
N GLY A 328 3.52 -0.60 5.16
CA GLY A 328 3.63 0.25 3.98
C GLY A 328 3.42 1.73 4.25
N LEU A 329 2.37 2.07 5.02
CA LEU A 329 2.09 3.45 5.43
C LEU A 329 3.24 4.03 6.26
N ASN A 330 3.73 3.29 7.26
CA ASN A 330 4.86 3.70 8.09
C ASN A 330 6.15 3.92 7.28
N GLU A 331 6.50 2.99 6.39
CA GLU A 331 7.67 3.14 5.51
C GLU A 331 7.53 4.34 4.57
N THR A 332 6.32 4.57 4.05
CA THR A 332 6.04 5.70 3.16
C THR A 332 6.15 7.03 3.89
N MET A 333 5.62 7.13 5.12
CA MET A 333 5.64 8.38 5.89
C MET A 333 7.05 8.76 6.37
N LYS A 334 7.97 7.80 6.51
CA LYS A 334 9.38 8.07 6.82
C LYS A 334 10.15 8.69 5.67
N VAL A 335 9.73 8.44 4.44
CA VAL A 335 10.37 9.03 3.27
C VAL A 335 9.93 10.49 3.19
N PRO A 336 10.85 11.47 3.15
CA PRO A 336 10.47 12.88 3.03
C PRO A 336 9.65 13.08 1.75
N THR A 337 8.34 13.28 1.92
CA THR A 337 7.40 13.58 0.84
C THR A 337 7.49 15.05 0.50
N GLN A 338 7.99 15.37 -0.70
CA GLN A 338 8.06 16.74 -1.22
C GLN A 338 6.69 17.27 -1.68
N VAL A 339 5.66 16.40 -1.78
CA VAL A 339 4.32 16.74 -2.29
C VAL A 339 3.30 16.82 -1.14
N PRO A 340 2.73 18.00 -0.84
CA PRO A 340 1.80 18.19 0.28
C PRO A 340 0.53 17.34 0.22
N HIS A 341 -0.01 17.10 -0.99
CA HIS A 341 -1.24 16.31 -1.17
C HIS A 341 -1.06 14.87 -0.70
N SER A 342 -0.01 14.19 -1.18
CA SER A 342 0.35 12.82 -0.81
C SER A 342 0.51 12.65 0.71
N TRP A 343 1.12 13.63 1.38
CA TRP A 343 1.22 13.63 2.84
C TRP A 343 -0.16 13.72 3.51
N SER A 344 -1.00 14.67 3.08
CA SER A 344 -2.35 14.84 3.64
C SER A 344 -3.22 13.58 3.49
N LEU A 345 -3.06 12.85 2.38
CA LEU A 345 -3.73 11.58 2.11
C LEU A 345 -3.32 10.50 3.12
N LEU A 346 -2.01 10.39 3.39
CA LEU A 346 -1.48 9.44 4.37
C LEU A 346 -1.97 9.77 5.78
N CYS A 347 -1.90 11.04 6.20
CA CYS A 347 -2.38 11.48 7.51
C CYS A 347 -3.87 11.13 7.72
N LYS A 348 -4.72 11.46 6.74
CA LYS A 348 -6.17 11.15 6.79
C LYS A 348 -6.43 9.65 6.86
N SER A 349 -5.65 8.86 6.13
CA SER A 349 -5.81 7.40 6.10
C SER A 349 -5.41 6.77 7.44
N VAL A 350 -4.30 7.22 8.03
CA VAL A 350 -3.86 6.83 9.37
C VAL A 350 -4.89 7.21 10.44
N GLU A 351 -5.44 8.43 10.38
CA GLU A 351 -6.49 8.90 11.29
C GLU A 351 -7.75 8.02 11.20
N LYS A 352 -8.25 7.76 9.99
CA LYS A 352 -9.40 6.86 9.78
C LYS A 352 -9.15 5.42 10.22
N ILE A 353 -7.95 4.87 9.96
CA ILE A 353 -7.58 3.53 10.43
C ILE A 353 -7.56 3.52 11.95
N PHE A 354 -6.99 4.54 12.58
CA PHE A 354 -7.03 4.68 14.03
C PHE A 354 -8.47 4.68 14.52
N GLU A 355 -9.38 5.49 13.96
CA GLU A 355 -10.80 5.54 14.36
C GLU A 355 -11.51 4.18 14.27
N MET A 356 -11.28 3.40 13.21
CA MET A 356 -11.91 2.09 13.00
C MET A 356 -11.41 0.99 13.95
N LEU A 357 -10.21 1.12 14.53
CA LEU A 357 -9.70 0.13 15.47
C LEU A 357 -10.56 0.10 16.75
N PRO A 358 -10.85 -1.09 17.32
CA PRO A 358 -11.66 -1.21 18.53
C PRO A 358 -11.12 -0.39 19.71
N ASN A 359 -12.01 0.12 20.56
CA ASN A 359 -11.58 0.82 21.78
C ASN A 359 -11.08 -0.15 22.87
N LYS A 360 -11.52 -1.41 22.80
CA LYS A 360 -11.03 -2.51 23.66
C LYS A 360 -9.96 -3.28 22.89
N ILE A 361 -8.72 -3.16 23.33
CA ILE A 361 -7.57 -3.82 22.71
C ILE A 361 -7.61 -5.31 23.07
N GLN A 362 -7.57 -6.18 22.07
CA GLN A 362 -7.32 -7.61 22.27
C GLN A 362 -5.82 -7.91 22.13
N VAL A 363 -5.31 -8.89 22.88
CA VAL A 363 -3.88 -9.27 22.84
C VAL A 363 -3.45 -9.71 21.44
N THR A 364 -4.34 -10.37 20.69
CA THR A 364 -4.12 -10.82 19.30
C THR A 364 -3.97 -9.67 18.31
N GLU A 365 -4.68 -8.56 18.54
CA GLU A 365 -4.71 -7.39 17.67
C GLU A 365 -3.66 -6.34 18.04
N LEU A 366 -2.83 -6.59 19.06
CA LEU A 366 -1.84 -5.65 19.59
C LEU A 366 -0.86 -5.14 18.51
N ASN A 367 -0.52 -6.00 17.56
CA ASN A 367 0.32 -5.64 16.40
C ASN A 367 -0.25 -4.48 15.58
N PHE A 368 -1.58 -4.34 15.49
CA PHE A 368 -2.21 -3.24 14.77
C PHE A 368 -2.05 -1.91 15.50
N TYR A 369 -2.19 -1.91 16.82
CA TYR A 369 -1.99 -0.71 17.63
C TYR A 369 -0.52 -0.28 17.66
N VAL A 370 0.43 -1.23 17.67
CA VAL A 370 1.85 -0.93 17.51
C VAL A 370 2.14 -0.36 16.11
N GLY A 371 1.55 -0.96 15.06
CA GLY A 371 1.72 -0.48 13.68
C GLY A 371 1.18 0.94 13.49
N ILE A 372 -0.03 1.23 13.98
CA ILE A 372 -0.60 2.58 13.87
C ILE A 372 0.17 3.59 14.72
N ALA A 373 0.67 3.21 15.90
CA ALA A 373 1.50 4.10 16.72
C ALA A 373 2.82 4.47 16.01
N LYS A 374 3.41 3.55 15.23
CA LYS A 374 4.57 3.85 14.37
C LYS A 374 4.20 4.81 13.23
N CYS A 375 3.04 4.69 12.62
CA CYS A 375 2.58 5.68 11.63
C CYS A 375 2.38 7.06 12.26
N LEU A 376 1.74 7.10 13.44
CA LEU A 376 1.49 8.34 14.18
C LEU A 376 2.79 9.01 14.65
N SER A 377 3.86 8.26 14.91
CA SER A 377 5.14 8.88 15.32
C SER A 377 5.77 9.76 14.25
N GLU A 378 5.42 9.58 12.98
CA GLU A 378 5.91 10.40 11.87
C GLU A 378 5.10 11.71 11.69
N LEU A 379 3.96 11.87 12.38
CA LEU A 379 3.14 13.08 12.33
C LEU A 379 3.69 14.22 13.19
N GLY A 380 3.21 15.45 12.96
CA GLY A 380 3.51 16.59 13.82
C GLY A 380 2.86 16.48 15.20
N ASP A 381 3.44 17.11 16.21
CA ASP A 381 2.97 17.01 17.61
C ASP A 381 1.49 17.42 17.77
N ASN A 382 1.07 18.49 17.09
CA ASN A 382 -0.33 18.95 17.09
C ASN A 382 -1.30 17.91 16.50
N GLU A 383 -0.88 17.18 15.47
CA GLU A 383 -1.70 16.14 14.83
C GLU A 383 -1.79 14.91 15.73
N ILE A 384 -0.67 14.51 16.35
CA ILE A 384 -0.64 13.44 17.34
C ILE A 384 -1.61 13.77 18.48
N ASP A 385 -1.57 14.99 19.00
CA ASP A 385 -2.42 15.40 20.11
C ASP A 385 -3.90 15.41 19.73
N ARG A 386 -4.25 15.94 18.55
CA ARG A 386 -5.62 15.94 18.03
C ARG A 386 -6.18 14.52 17.87
N ILE A 387 -5.41 13.62 17.25
CA ILE A 387 -5.87 12.25 16.92
C ILE A 387 -5.97 11.39 18.18
N THR A 388 -5.02 11.53 19.11
CA THR A 388 -4.91 10.67 20.30
C THR A 388 -5.58 11.26 21.54
N GLN A 389 -6.43 12.27 21.38
CA GLN A 389 -7.12 12.90 22.50
C GLN A 389 -7.99 11.87 23.26
N PRO A 390 -7.79 11.70 24.58
CA PRO A 390 -8.55 10.72 25.33
C PRO A 390 -10.01 11.17 25.50
N THR A 391 -10.94 10.25 25.26
CA THR A 391 -12.35 10.39 25.64
C THR A 391 -12.74 9.24 26.55
N LYS A 392 -13.85 9.36 27.29
CA LYS A 392 -14.33 8.29 28.20
C LYS A 392 -14.49 6.94 27.50
N ASN A 393 -14.84 6.92 26.22
CA ASN A 393 -15.05 5.70 25.44
C ASN A 393 -13.76 5.16 24.79
N THR A 394 -12.75 6.01 24.57
CA THR A 394 -11.50 5.67 23.88
C THR A 394 -10.30 5.55 24.84
N ILE A 395 -10.53 5.63 26.15
CA ILE A 395 -9.46 5.79 27.16
C ILE A 395 -8.38 4.71 27.08
N ALA A 396 -8.72 3.42 27.01
CA ALA A 396 -7.73 2.34 26.92
C ALA A 396 -6.87 2.43 25.64
N LYS A 397 -7.52 2.67 24.49
CA LYS A 397 -6.87 2.83 23.18
C LYS A 397 -5.96 4.06 23.15
N ALA A 398 -6.45 5.21 23.58
CA ALA A 398 -5.67 6.44 23.65
C ALA A 398 -4.48 6.31 24.62
N THR A 399 -4.71 5.68 25.78
CA THR A 399 -3.66 5.40 26.77
C THR A 399 -2.57 4.53 26.16
N PHE A 400 -2.93 3.45 25.46
CA PHE A 400 -1.95 2.57 24.81
C PHE A 400 -1.10 3.30 23.77
N ILE A 401 -1.72 4.07 22.86
CA ILE A 401 -0.97 4.77 21.81
C ILE A 401 -0.03 5.81 22.42
N ARG A 402 -0.51 6.65 23.35
CA ARG A 402 0.34 7.64 24.02
C ARG A 402 1.44 6.97 24.84
N ALA A 403 1.14 5.89 25.55
CA ALA A 403 2.13 5.07 26.25
C ALA A 403 3.20 4.50 25.32
N TYR A 404 2.81 4.00 24.14
CA TYR A 404 3.76 3.53 23.14
C TYR A 404 4.69 4.68 22.68
N LEU A 405 4.12 5.83 22.30
CA LEU A 405 4.89 6.99 21.84
C LEU A 405 5.85 7.53 22.91
N VAL A 406 5.43 7.57 24.17
CA VAL A 406 6.29 7.93 25.31
C VAL A 406 7.38 6.88 25.53
N SER A 407 7.05 5.58 25.44
CA SER A 407 8.04 4.51 25.63
C SER A 407 9.19 4.59 24.61
N GLN A 408 8.91 5.07 23.40
CA GLN A 408 9.90 5.30 22.34
C GLN A 408 10.57 6.69 22.43
N GLY A 409 10.13 7.54 23.36
CA GLY A 409 10.65 8.91 23.54
C GLY A 409 10.12 9.93 22.53
N ARG A 410 9.21 9.58 21.62
CA ARG A 410 8.67 10.49 20.60
C ARG A 410 7.86 11.64 21.20
N VAL A 411 7.13 11.38 22.29
CA VAL A 411 6.28 12.36 23.00
C VAL A 411 6.73 12.45 24.47
N PRO A 412 6.66 13.64 25.11
CA PRO A 412 7.02 13.80 26.53
C PRO A 412 6.02 13.15 27.49
N LEU A 413 6.49 12.84 28.71
CA LEU A 413 5.67 12.27 29.79
C LEU A 413 4.44 13.12 30.15
N LEU A 414 4.49 14.43 29.90
CA LEU A 414 3.37 15.35 30.13
C LEU A 414 2.09 14.93 29.40
N CYS A 415 2.19 14.18 28.30
CA CYS A 415 1.02 13.70 27.56
C CYS A 415 0.12 12.76 28.37
N PHE A 416 0.61 12.22 29.49
CA PHE A 416 -0.20 11.42 30.41
C PHE A 416 -1.16 12.24 31.25
N ASN A 417 -0.95 13.55 31.41
CA ASN A 417 -1.79 14.39 32.26
C ASN A 417 -3.24 14.42 31.74
N ASP A 418 -3.44 14.51 30.43
CA ASP A 418 -4.77 14.46 29.81
C ASP A 418 -5.45 13.09 29.97
N ILE A 419 -4.65 12.01 29.93
CA ILE A 419 -5.13 10.65 30.18
C ILE A 419 -5.57 10.52 31.64
N ILE A 420 -4.75 10.98 32.58
CA ILE A 420 -5.05 10.94 34.01
C ILE A 420 -6.35 11.72 34.28
N ALA A 421 -6.46 12.95 33.77
CA ALA A 421 -7.64 13.79 33.94
C ALA A 421 -8.92 13.14 33.37
N THR A 422 -8.81 12.45 32.24
CA THR A 422 -9.96 11.77 31.60
C THR A 422 -10.28 10.42 32.24
N ALA A 423 -9.28 9.73 32.77
CA ALA A 423 -9.43 8.42 33.40
C ALA A 423 -10.17 8.51 34.74
N VAL A 424 -9.95 9.58 35.50
CA VAL A 424 -10.72 9.92 36.70
C VAL A 424 -12.20 10.04 36.31
N GLY A 425 -13.02 9.07 36.72
CA GLY A 425 -14.43 8.95 36.32
C GLY A 425 -14.72 7.97 35.18
N SER A 426 -13.75 7.12 34.82
CA SER A 426 -13.91 5.96 33.94
C SER A 426 -13.86 4.66 34.74
N SER A 427 -14.49 3.60 34.24
CA SER A 427 -14.46 2.26 34.87
C SER A 427 -13.17 1.47 34.60
N GLN A 428 -12.19 2.04 33.90
CA GLN A 428 -11.00 1.34 33.39
C GLN A 428 -9.69 1.76 34.08
N LEU A 429 -9.76 2.25 35.32
CA LEU A 429 -8.61 2.76 36.09
C LEU A 429 -7.46 1.75 36.18
N GLY A 430 -7.76 0.47 36.44
CA GLY A 430 -6.76 -0.59 36.54
C GLY A 430 -6.00 -0.82 35.24
N THR A 431 -6.72 -0.87 34.11
CA THR A 431 -6.11 -1.04 32.77
C THR A 431 -5.24 0.14 32.39
N VAL A 432 -5.69 1.37 32.65
CA VAL A 432 -4.90 2.60 32.41
C VAL A 432 -3.61 2.56 33.23
N THR A 433 -3.71 2.27 34.53
CA THR A 433 -2.54 2.19 35.43
C THR A 433 -1.55 1.13 34.97
N TRP A 434 -2.03 -0.04 34.54
CA TRP A 434 -1.18 -1.11 34.05
C TRP A 434 -0.48 -0.75 32.73
N ILE A 435 -1.17 -0.12 31.76
CA ILE A 435 -0.54 0.33 30.52
C ILE A 435 0.55 1.38 30.83
N MET A 436 0.28 2.31 31.73
CA MET A 436 1.25 3.32 32.17
C MET A 436 2.47 2.68 32.87
N LEU A 437 2.25 1.66 33.70
CA LEU A 437 3.31 0.87 34.33
C LEU A 437 4.28 0.28 33.30
N GLN A 438 3.76 -0.33 32.23
CA GLN A 438 4.57 -0.86 31.12
C GLN A 438 5.37 0.28 30.44
N SER A 439 4.73 1.41 30.18
CA SER A 439 5.38 2.58 29.57
C SER A 439 6.50 3.17 30.42
N PHE A 440 6.30 3.26 31.73
CA PHE A 440 7.32 3.77 32.65
C PHE A 440 8.57 2.90 32.67
N TYR A 441 8.41 1.58 32.47
CA TYR A 441 9.55 0.67 32.42
C TYR A 441 10.30 0.81 31.12
N GLN A 442 9.58 0.78 30.01
CA GLN A 442 10.19 0.87 28.69
C GLN A 442 10.84 2.23 28.43
N SER A 443 10.22 3.33 28.88
CA SER A 443 10.81 4.68 28.81
C SER A 443 12.11 4.82 29.61
N ARG A 444 12.36 3.93 30.59
CA ARG A 444 13.65 3.85 31.29
C ARG A 444 14.71 3.08 30.49
N LEU A 445 14.30 2.07 29.72
CA LEU A 445 15.20 1.26 28.90
C LEU A 445 15.70 2.03 27.67
N VAL A 446 14.83 2.86 27.09
CA VAL A 446 15.15 3.69 25.92
C VAL A 446 15.56 5.09 26.39
N SER A 447 16.84 5.43 26.24
CA SER A 447 17.34 6.77 26.58
C SER A 447 16.93 7.78 25.50
N HIS A 448 16.03 8.71 25.84
CA HIS A 448 15.63 9.80 24.96
C HIS A 448 15.56 11.14 25.72
N GLN A 449 15.64 12.27 24.99
CA GLN A 449 15.58 13.61 25.58
C GLN A 449 14.27 13.84 26.36
N ASN A 450 13.17 13.26 25.88
CA ASN A 450 11.82 13.40 26.45
C ASN A 450 11.55 12.51 27.67
N THR A 451 12.33 11.43 27.86
CA THR A 451 12.15 10.43 28.94
C THR A 451 13.37 10.27 29.84
N GLY A 452 14.33 11.20 29.73
CA GLY A 452 15.52 11.25 30.56
C GLY A 452 15.20 11.28 32.06
N VAL A 453 16.19 10.91 32.90
CA VAL A 453 16.01 10.82 34.36
C VAL A 453 15.47 12.15 34.94
N ILE A 454 15.96 13.29 34.46
CA ILE A 454 15.51 14.62 34.88
C ILE A 454 14.03 14.84 34.51
N LYS A 455 13.61 14.47 33.29
CA LYS A 455 12.21 14.61 32.86
C LYS A 455 11.26 13.71 33.63
N ARG A 456 11.69 12.49 33.96
CA ARG A 456 10.96 11.59 34.87
C ARG A 456 10.81 12.18 36.26
N MET A 457 11.86 12.82 36.77
CA MET A 457 11.83 13.50 38.08
C MET A 457 10.91 14.72 38.08
N GLU A 458 11.00 15.59 37.07
CA GLU A 458 10.12 16.75 36.90
C GLU A 458 8.65 16.33 36.88
N TRP A 459 8.31 15.33 36.05
CA TRP A 459 6.94 14.83 35.94
C TRP A 459 6.43 14.18 37.23
N LEU A 460 7.26 13.42 37.96
CA LEU A 460 6.85 12.82 39.24
C LEU A 460 6.57 13.87 40.31
N LEU A 461 7.38 14.93 40.37
CA LEU A 461 7.16 16.05 41.29
C LEU A 461 5.88 16.82 40.97
N GLU A 462 5.55 16.98 39.68
CA GLU A 462 4.29 17.58 39.24
C GLU A 462 3.09 16.70 39.67
N LEU A 463 3.19 15.38 39.47
CA LEU A 463 2.17 14.42 39.91
C LEU A 463 1.96 14.47 41.42
N MET A 464 3.03 14.57 42.22
CA MET A 464 2.93 14.77 43.67
C MET A 464 2.14 16.05 44.02
N GLY A 465 2.43 17.15 43.33
CA GLY A 465 1.69 18.41 43.48
C GLY A 465 0.20 18.24 43.14
N HIS A 466 -0.11 17.53 42.05
CA HIS A 466 -1.48 17.25 41.64
C HIS A 466 -2.24 16.39 42.66
N ILE A 467 -1.63 15.29 43.15
CA ILE A 467 -2.19 14.42 44.20
C ILE A 467 -2.55 15.26 45.43
N ARG A 468 -1.63 16.13 45.88
CA ARG A 468 -1.86 16.99 47.04
C ARG A 468 -3.07 17.91 46.83
N ASN A 469 -3.17 18.53 45.66
CA ASN A 469 -4.26 19.46 45.35
C ASN A 469 -5.62 18.76 45.30
N VAL A 470 -5.67 17.53 44.77
CA VAL A 470 -6.89 16.71 44.76
C VAL A 470 -7.26 16.27 46.18
N ALA A 471 -6.29 15.77 46.97
CA ALA A 471 -6.52 15.32 48.34
C ALA A 471 -7.02 16.44 49.29
N HIS A 472 -6.63 17.69 49.04
CA HIS A 472 -7.07 18.86 49.82
C HIS A 472 -8.30 19.58 49.22
N GLY A 473 -8.92 19.03 48.16
CA GLY A 473 -10.10 19.62 47.52
C GLY A 473 -9.84 20.96 46.81
N SER A 474 -8.59 21.31 46.53
CA SER A 474 -8.20 22.57 45.88
C SER A 474 -8.40 22.55 44.36
N SER A 475 -8.69 21.38 43.77
CA SER A 475 -9.00 21.22 42.34
C SER A 475 -10.41 20.63 42.20
N PRO A 476 -11.38 21.35 41.57
CA PRO A 476 -12.73 20.81 41.38
C PRO A 476 -12.70 19.70 40.33
N MET A 477 -12.97 18.47 40.76
CA MET A 477 -13.05 17.30 39.89
C MET A 477 -14.49 17.12 39.41
N GLN A 478 -14.71 17.10 38.10
CA GLN A 478 -16.04 16.84 37.54
C GLN A 478 -16.36 15.34 37.65
N ASN A 479 -17.33 14.99 38.50
CA ASN A 479 -18.04 13.70 38.50
C ASN A 479 -17.27 12.43 38.97
N ALA A 480 -16.34 12.51 39.91
CA ALA A 480 -15.72 11.33 40.55
C ALA A 480 -15.65 11.50 42.08
N ASP A 481 -15.72 10.38 42.82
CA ASP A 481 -15.46 10.36 44.26
C ASP A 481 -14.00 10.81 44.49
N PRO A 482 -13.75 11.88 45.28
CA PRO A 482 -12.40 12.36 45.55
C PRO A 482 -11.50 11.26 46.10
N LYS A 483 -12.05 10.29 46.84
CA LYS A 483 -11.29 9.17 47.39
C LYS A 483 -10.77 8.22 46.32
N GLU A 484 -11.62 7.81 45.38
CA GLU A 484 -11.24 6.92 44.28
C GLU A 484 -10.18 7.59 43.37
N ALA A 485 -10.31 8.91 43.17
CA ALA A 485 -9.36 9.67 42.40
C ALA A 485 -7.97 9.75 43.05
N VAL A 486 -7.89 10.03 44.36
CA VAL A 486 -6.62 10.07 45.09
C VAL A 486 -5.97 8.69 45.10
N ASP A 487 -6.75 7.63 45.32
CA ASP A 487 -6.25 6.25 45.30
C ASP A 487 -5.70 5.85 43.91
N PHE A 488 -6.38 6.26 42.83
CA PHE A 488 -5.90 6.07 41.46
C PHE A 488 -4.58 6.80 41.19
N LEU A 489 -4.49 8.08 41.55
CA LEU A 489 -3.26 8.87 41.34
C LEU A 489 -2.08 8.32 42.14
N LEU A 490 -2.33 7.88 43.37
CA LEU A 490 -1.32 7.20 44.21
C LEU A 490 -0.88 5.86 43.63
N SER A 491 -1.79 5.13 42.98
CA SER A 491 -1.45 3.88 42.27
C SER A 491 -0.52 4.16 41.08
N ILE A 492 -0.76 5.23 40.31
CA ILE A 492 0.15 5.68 39.24
C ILE A 492 1.51 6.10 39.81
N TYR A 493 1.51 6.86 40.91
CA TYR A 493 2.75 7.26 41.59
C TYR A 493 3.56 6.04 42.03
N ALA A 494 2.90 5.04 42.64
CA ALA A 494 3.55 3.82 43.07
C ALA A 494 4.10 3.00 41.89
N ALA A 495 3.35 2.90 40.79
CA ALA A 495 3.81 2.27 39.56
C ALA A 495 5.09 2.93 39.00
N ALA A 496 5.12 4.26 38.94
CA ALA A 496 6.29 5.01 38.48
C ALA A 496 7.51 4.78 39.38
N VAL A 497 7.32 4.90 40.71
CA VAL A 497 8.40 4.71 41.69
C VAL A 497 8.93 3.28 41.69
N ALA A 498 8.05 2.28 41.69
CA ALA A 498 8.44 0.86 41.64
C ALA A 498 9.35 0.59 40.44
N VAL A 499 9.01 1.17 39.29
CA VAL A 499 9.69 0.89 38.04
C VAL A 499 10.97 1.70 37.80
N TRP A 500 11.05 2.91 38.33
CA TRP A 500 12.25 3.73 38.20
C TRP A 500 13.28 3.46 39.30
N SER A 501 12.86 2.84 40.40
CA SER A 501 13.74 2.52 41.53
C SER A 501 14.79 1.47 41.22
N ASP A 502 14.45 0.34 40.59
CA ASP A 502 15.37 -0.77 40.32
C ASP A 502 14.95 -1.61 39.09
N HIS A 503 15.83 -2.47 38.58
CA HIS A 503 15.49 -3.33 37.43
C HIS A 503 14.74 -4.61 37.85
N THR A 504 14.86 -5.00 39.11
CA THR A 504 14.35 -6.25 39.66
C THR A 504 12.84 -6.19 39.92
N THR A 505 12.33 -5.11 40.51
CA THR A 505 10.91 -4.98 40.85
C THR A 505 9.99 -5.09 39.61
N PRO A 506 10.27 -4.41 38.48
CA PRO A 506 9.47 -4.57 37.26
C PRO A 506 9.40 -6.01 36.74
N LEU A 507 10.51 -6.74 36.79
CA LEU A 507 10.58 -8.12 36.32
C LEU A 507 9.77 -9.06 37.23
N MET A 508 9.84 -8.84 38.56
CA MET A 508 9.02 -9.58 39.53
C MET A 508 7.52 -9.31 39.37
N LEU A 509 7.15 -8.11 38.95
CA LEU A 509 5.78 -7.71 38.65
C LEU A 509 5.28 -8.18 37.27
N GLY A 510 6.12 -8.86 36.49
CA GLY A 510 5.77 -9.33 35.13
C GLY A 510 5.73 -8.21 34.08
N VAL A 511 6.37 -7.06 34.34
CA VAL A 511 6.46 -5.93 33.40
C VAL A 511 7.44 -6.27 32.27
N ARG A 512 7.02 -6.01 31.03
CA ARG A 512 7.74 -6.43 29.83
C ARG A 512 8.61 -5.30 29.29
N ALA A 513 9.80 -5.67 28.81
CA ALA A 513 10.70 -4.74 28.11
C ALA A 513 10.20 -4.36 26.70
N SER A 514 9.26 -5.13 26.13
CA SER A 514 8.64 -4.88 24.84
C SER A 514 7.12 -4.99 24.92
N TRP A 515 6.42 -4.18 24.12
CA TRP A 515 4.95 -4.25 24.01
C TRP A 515 4.47 -5.57 23.42
N LEU A 516 5.18 -6.13 22.44
CA LEU A 516 4.79 -7.37 21.79
C LEU A 516 5.16 -8.59 22.64
N PRO A 517 4.21 -9.54 22.87
CA PRO A 517 4.52 -10.82 23.50
C PRO A 517 5.46 -11.65 22.63
N ARG A 518 6.41 -12.36 23.25
CA ARG A 518 7.25 -13.34 22.56
C ARG A 518 6.38 -14.55 22.22
N MET A 519 6.17 -14.82 20.94
CA MET A 519 5.24 -15.85 20.42
C MET A 519 5.60 -17.31 20.77
N GLU A 520 6.66 -17.57 21.55
CA GLU A 520 7.20 -18.91 21.79
C GLU A 520 6.54 -19.68 22.96
N GLU A 521 5.70 -19.04 23.78
CA GLU A 521 5.09 -19.69 24.94
C GLU A 521 3.71 -20.28 24.61
N LYS A 522 3.65 -21.61 24.44
CA LYS A 522 2.44 -22.41 24.16
C LYS A 522 1.38 -22.40 25.28
N SER A 523 1.64 -21.76 26.42
CA SER A 523 0.75 -21.67 27.58
C SER A 523 -0.26 -20.51 27.53
N PHE A 524 -0.31 -19.74 26.44
CA PHE A 524 -1.07 -18.48 26.34
C PHE A 524 -2.56 -18.60 25.95
N ILE A 525 -3.11 -19.80 25.77
CA ILE A 525 -4.43 -19.99 25.13
C ILE A 525 -5.57 -19.29 25.92
N ASP A 526 -5.50 -19.23 27.25
CA ASP A 526 -6.49 -18.54 28.08
C ASP A 526 -6.30 -17.01 28.14
N CYS A 527 -5.08 -16.52 27.92
CA CYS A 527 -4.77 -15.07 27.90
C CYS A 527 -5.20 -14.40 26.58
N VAL A 528 -5.26 -15.18 25.50
CA VAL A 528 -5.54 -14.73 24.12
C VAL A 528 -6.95 -14.14 23.94
N GLN A 529 -7.93 -14.53 24.77
CA GLN A 529 -9.30 -14.02 24.70
C GLN A 529 -9.59 -12.85 25.66
N SER A 530 -8.68 -12.55 26.58
CA SER A 530 -8.86 -11.47 27.55
C SER A 530 -8.51 -10.10 26.96
N PRO A 531 -9.27 -9.03 27.28
CA PRO A 531 -8.87 -7.68 26.93
C PRO A 531 -7.51 -7.32 27.53
N PHE A 532 -6.73 -6.54 26.78
CA PHE A 532 -5.39 -6.10 27.17
C PHE A 532 -5.44 -5.28 28.47
N GLY A 533 -4.66 -5.67 29.48
CA GLY A 533 -4.60 -4.99 30.77
C GLY A 533 -5.84 -5.19 31.65
N SER A 534 -6.67 -6.20 31.37
CA SER A 534 -7.81 -6.58 32.21
C SER A 534 -7.71 -8.00 32.77
N SER A 535 -6.55 -8.64 32.68
CA SER A 535 -6.37 -9.95 33.32
C SER A 535 -6.25 -9.79 34.84
N SER A 536 -6.57 -10.85 35.59
CA SER A 536 -6.39 -10.87 37.05
C SER A 536 -4.93 -10.65 37.45
N VAL A 537 -3.99 -11.12 36.63
CA VAL A 537 -2.55 -10.92 36.82
C VAL A 537 -2.17 -9.46 36.63
N ASP A 538 -2.70 -8.77 35.62
CA ASP A 538 -2.41 -7.35 35.37
C ASP A 538 -2.88 -6.47 36.53
N SER A 539 -4.08 -6.75 37.06
CA SER A 539 -4.62 -6.05 38.23
C SER A 539 -3.76 -6.29 39.47
N LEU A 540 -3.28 -7.52 39.66
CA LEU A 540 -2.39 -7.87 40.77
C LEU A 540 -1.04 -7.17 40.65
N SER A 541 -0.45 -7.07 39.45
CA SER A 541 0.80 -6.32 39.24
C SER A 541 0.67 -4.85 39.66
N VAL A 542 -0.45 -4.21 39.32
CA VAL A 542 -0.72 -2.82 39.74
C VAL A 542 -0.86 -2.72 41.26
N GLN A 543 -1.62 -3.62 41.89
CA GLN A 543 -1.78 -3.63 43.35
C GLN A 543 -0.46 -3.87 44.08
N GLN A 544 0.39 -4.76 43.56
CA GLN A 544 1.70 -5.05 44.12
C GLN A 544 2.65 -3.84 44.06
N CYS A 545 2.51 -2.93 43.09
CA CYS A 545 3.31 -1.70 43.05
C CYS A 545 3.17 -0.88 44.33
N LEU A 546 1.96 -0.83 44.90
CA LEU A 546 1.71 -0.16 46.18
C LEU A 546 2.45 -0.86 47.32
N HIS A 547 2.41 -2.19 47.39
CA HIS A 547 3.12 -2.95 48.42
C HIS A 547 4.64 -2.82 48.34
N PHE A 548 5.20 -2.68 47.14
CA PHE A 548 6.63 -2.43 46.94
C PHE A 548 7.05 -0.98 47.16
N LEU A 549 6.10 -0.05 47.32
CA LEU A 549 6.38 1.38 47.46
C LEU A 549 7.39 1.73 48.56
N PRO A 550 7.30 1.19 49.80
CA PRO A 550 8.23 1.54 50.88
C PRO A 550 9.70 1.25 50.55
N GLN A 551 9.96 0.12 49.89
CA GLN A 551 11.31 -0.27 49.48
C GLN A 551 11.75 0.49 48.22
N SER A 552 10.85 0.64 47.25
CA SER A 552 11.13 1.27 45.96
C SER A 552 11.48 2.75 46.13
N ILE A 553 10.77 3.48 46.99
CA ILE A 553 11.07 4.89 47.23
C ILE A 553 12.44 5.08 47.90
N LEU A 554 12.81 4.19 48.81
CA LEU A 554 14.09 4.23 49.51
C LEU A 554 15.24 4.05 48.49
N LEU A 555 15.08 3.10 47.57
CA LEU A 555 16.05 2.85 46.51
C LEU A 555 16.11 3.98 45.47
N LEU A 556 14.97 4.61 45.15
CA LEU A 556 14.92 5.72 44.22
C LEU A 556 15.66 6.94 44.78
N LEU A 557 15.34 7.34 46.02
CA LEU A 557 15.93 8.51 46.68
C LEU A 557 17.40 8.33 47.06
N ALA A 558 17.92 7.10 47.06
CA ALA A 558 19.35 6.84 47.23
C ALA A 558 20.19 7.17 45.98
N LYS A 559 19.57 7.46 44.84
CA LYS A 559 20.24 7.66 43.54
C LYS A 559 20.27 9.13 43.12
N ASP A 560 21.31 9.54 42.42
CA ASP A 560 21.34 10.85 41.77
C ASP A 560 20.49 10.84 40.49
N PRO A 561 19.73 11.91 40.17
CA PRO A 561 19.58 13.19 40.88
C PRO A 561 18.44 13.20 41.94
N TRP A 562 17.79 12.06 42.20
CA TRP A 562 16.63 11.97 43.10
C TRP A 562 16.97 12.30 44.55
N LYS A 563 18.20 12.01 44.97
CA LYS A 563 18.74 12.27 46.30
C LYS A 563 18.54 13.72 46.74
N ASP A 564 18.73 14.68 45.85
CA ASP A 564 18.58 16.12 46.14
C ASP A 564 17.12 16.51 46.42
N GLN A 565 16.15 15.69 46.03
CA GLN A 565 14.73 15.95 46.26
C GLN A 565 14.19 15.24 47.52
N THR A 566 14.99 14.46 48.24
CA THR A 566 14.57 13.63 49.38
C THR A 566 13.71 14.37 50.40
N GLN A 567 14.09 15.60 50.77
CA GLN A 567 13.31 16.40 51.72
C GLN A 567 11.90 16.73 51.20
N LYS A 568 11.75 17.04 49.91
CA LYS A 568 10.43 17.33 49.31
C LYS A 568 9.51 16.11 49.33
N PHE A 569 10.06 14.92 49.10
CA PHE A 569 9.30 13.67 49.17
C PHE A 569 8.81 13.38 50.59
N ILE A 570 9.67 13.57 51.60
CA ILE A 570 9.31 13.39 53.00
C ILE A 570 8.20 14.37 53.41
N ASP A 571 8.39 15.67 53.12
CA ASP A 571 7.43 16.73 53.46
C ASP A 571 6.07 16.51 52.77
N TRP A 572 6.09 16.08 51.51
CA TRP A 572 4.89 15.72 50.74
C TRP A 572 4.16 14.53 51.35
N LEU A 573 4.86 13.44 51.71
CA LEU A 573 4.22 12.26 52.32
C LEU A 573 3.53 12.61 53.65
N PHE A 574 4.13 13.47 54.49
CA PHE A 574 3.45 13.97 55.69
C PHE A 574 2.19 14.77 55.36
N THR A 575 2.27 15.65 54.35
CA THR A 575 1.14 16.46 53.91
C THR A 575 -0.02 15.59 53.40
N ILE A 576 0.27 14.45 52.78
CA ILE A 576 -0.76 13.48 52.37
C ILE A 576 -1.33 12.71 53.58
N VAL A 577 -0.51 12.31 54.55
CA VAL A 577 -1.00 11.63 55.78
C VAL A 577 -1.90 12.54 56.63
N GLU A 578 -1.60 13.84 56.63
CA GLU A 578 -2.35 14.87 57.36
C GLU A 578 -3.55 15.42 56.58
N SER A 579 -3.81 14.91 55.37
CA SER A 579 -4.98 15.27 54.57
C SER A 579 -6.30 14.89 55.28
N PRO A 580 -7.43 15.55 54.95
CA PRO A 580 -8.71 15.27 55.61
C PRO A 580 -9.09 13.78 55.55
N HIS A 581 -9.60 13.25 56.66
CA HIS A 581 -9.81 11.80 56.90
C HIS A 581 -10.69 11.07 55.87
N GLU A 582 -11.40 11.78 55.00
CA GLU A 582 -12.29 11.22 53.97
C GLU A 582 -11.59 11.05 52.60
N ALA A 583 -10.38 11.58 52.42
CA ALA A 583 -9.72 11.65 51.11
C ALA A 583 -8.98 10.38 50.66
N LEU A 584 -8.71 9.42 51.56
CA LEU A 584 -7.87 8.24 51.30
C LEU A 584 -8.55 6.95 51.76
N SER A 585 -8.31 5.83 51.08
CA SER A 585 -8.63 4.51 51.65
C SER A 585 -7.69 4.13 52.80
N LEU A 586 -8.21 3.31 53.72
CA LEU A 586 -7.46 2.85 54.89
C LEU A 586 -6.19 2.09 54.51
N ASP A 587 -6.23 1.32 53.43
CA ASP A 587 -5.07 0.53 52.98
C ASP A 587 -4.00 1.41 52.34
N MET A 588 -4.40 2.42 51.56
CA MET A 588 -3.47 3.43 51.02
C MET A 588 -2.81 4.23 52.14
N LEU A 589 -3.57 4.65 53.16
CA LEU A 589 -3.04 5.35 54.32
C LEU A 589 -2.01 4.49 55.08
N LYS A 590 -2.28 3.20 55.28
CA LYS A 590 -1.32 2.27 55.90
C LYS A 590 -0.05 2.16 55.07
N MET A 591 -0.16 2.05 53.75
CA MET A 591 1.00 1.93 52.86
C MET A 591 1.84 3.22 52.84
N ILE A 592 1.22 4.40 52.85
CA ILE A 592 1.93 5.69 52.94
C ILE A 592 2.66 5.82 54.28
N LYS A 593 2.03 5.44 55.40
CA LYS A 593 2.70 5.40 56.71
C LYS A 593 3.87 4.42 56.74
N ALA A 594 3.71 3.22 56.17
CA ALA A 594 4.80 2.26 56.01
C ALA A 594 5.94 2.83 55.15
N THR A 595 5.60 3.57 54.09
CA THR A 595 6.56 4.26 53.22
C THR A 595 7.35 5.32 53.98
N LEU A 596 6.68 6.16 54.79
CA LEU A 596 7.35 7.12 55.68
C LEU A 596 8.30 6.43 56.66
N LEU A 597 7.89 5.32 57.27
CA LEU A 597 8.74 4.57 58.20
C LEU A 597 9.96 3.97 57.50
N ALA A 598 9.85 3.52 56.25
CA ALA A 598 10.98 2.99 55.49
C ALA A 598 12.06 4.06 55.22
N LEU A 599 11.67 5.34 55.09
CA LEU A 599 12.60 6.45 54.88
C LEU A 599 13.44 6.81 56.11
N ARG A 600 13.21 6.18 57.28
CA ARG A 600 13.99 6.41 58.53
C ARG A 600 15.50 6.24 58.40
N PHE A 601 15.93 5.49 57.39
CA PHE A 601 17.33 5.21 57.14
C PHE A 601 18.05 6.35 56.41
N LEU A 602 17.32 7.29 55.79
CA LEU A 602 17.89 8.45 55.11
C LEU A 602 18.29 9.56 56.09
N PRO A 603 19.40 10.28 55.84
CA PRO A 603 19.90 11.31 56.75
C PRO A 603 18.94 12.48 56.92
N GLU A 604 18.18 12.83 55.87
CA GLU A 604 17.18 13.90 55.89
C GLU A 604 16.03 13.60 56.86
N TYR A 605 15.65 12.33 57.00
CA TYR A 605 14.58 11.90 57.91
C TYR A 605 15.03 11.95 59.39
N ARG A 606 16.33 11.83 59.66
CA ARG A 606 16.89 11.88 61.02
C ARG A 606 16.95 13.30 61.61
N LYS A 607 16.56 14.32 60.85
CA LYS A 607 16.42 15.68 61.36
C LYS A 607 15.36 15.70 62.48
N LYS A 608 15.69 16.34 63.61
CA LYS A 608 14.85 16.38 64.83
C LYS A 608 13.38 16.74 64.54
N ALA A 609 13.13 17.75 63.71
CA ALA A 609 11.78 18.21 63.36
C ALA A 609 10.92 17.14 62.65
N ILE A 610 11.52 16.35 61.75
CA ILE A 610 10.83 15.27 61.04
C ILE A 610 10.56 14.09 61.97
N TRP A 611 11.53 13.76 62.83
CA TRP A 611 11.41 12.65 63.77
C TRP A 611 10.33 12.90 64.82
N THR A 612 10.21 14.12 65.35
CA THR A 612 9.13 14.51 66.27
C THR A 612 7.76 14.47 65.60
N ARG A 613 7.64 14.91 64.33
CA ARG A 613 6.39 14.86 63.55
C ARG A 613 5.97 13.42 63.21
N ALA A 614 6.93 12.52 62.96
CA ALA A 614 6.68 11.13 62.60
C ALA A 614 6.19 10.26 63.77
N TYR A 615 6.78 10.44 64.95
CA TYR A 615 6.55 9.53 66.10
C TYR A 615 5.73 10.15 67.22
N GLY A 616 5.32 11.42 67.10
CA GLY A 616 4.45 12.10 68.06
C GLY A 616 5.03 12.07 69.47
N TRP A 617 5.98 12.97 69.76
CA TRP A 617 6.33 13.32 71.14
C TRP A 617 5.61 14.60 71.54
#